data_AF-A0ABD3UB47-F1
#
_entry.id   AF-A0ABD3UB47-F1
#
_cell.length_a   1.000
_cell.length_b   1.000
_cell.length_c   1.000
_cell.angle_alpha   90.00
_cell.angle_beta   90.00
_cell.angle_gamma   90.00
#
_symmetry.space_group_name_H-M   'P 1'
#
loop_
_entity.id
_entity.type
_entity.pdbx_description
1 polymer ?
#
loop_
_entity_poly.entity_id
_entity_poly.type
_entity_poly.pdbx_seq_one_letter_code
_entity_poly.pdbx_strand_id
1 'polypeptide(L)'
;MYGRSTNNQRIESWWGFLRKECVEFWLSLFDQIKAEGNFDGGYLDKNLVLFCFLGMIQDELDLVAEVWDSHVIRPSKNLMVPSGIPNVMFSVPELYDSENYMYLIDEEEFQLCQTNALYRDGMASDEDVYNLCIYIMAEQSLHMAKDEYEALDLYLELRQHINDIL
;
A
#
# COMPACT_ATOMS: atom_id res chain seq x y z
N MET A 1 3.56 -31.91 -6.92
CA MET A 1 4.97 -32.04 -6.47
C MET A 1 5.26 -30.86 -5.55
N TYR A 2 5.33 -31.06 -4.24
CA TYR A 2 5.74 -30.00 -3.30
C TYR A 2 7.26 -30.04 -3.16
N GLY A 3 7.97 -29.26 -3.98
CA GLY A 3 9.36 -28.91 -3.76
C GLY A 3 9.45 -27.59 -2.98
N ARG A 4 10.47 -27.40 -2.15
CA ARG A 4 10.78 -26.06 -1.62
C ARG A 4 11.07 -25.14 -2.80
N SER A 5 10.35 -24.02 -2.90
CA SER A 5 10.60 -23.02 -3.94
C SER A 5 11.87 -22.25 -3.62
N THR A 6 13.02 -22.82 -3.96
CA THR A 6 14.32 -22.11 -3.88
C THR A 6 14.39 -20.93 -4.86
N ASN A 7 13.48 -20.86 -5.84
CA ASN A 7 13.39 -19.76 -6.79
C ASN A 7 12.74 -18.50 -6.21
N ASN A 8 11.90 -18.62 -5.17
CA ASN A 8 11.16 -17.49 -4.62
C ASN A 8 11.88 -16.76 -3.48
N GLN A 9 13.12 -17.16 -3.15
CA GLN A 9 13.84 -16.65 -1.98
C GLN A 9 14.09 -15.14 -2.01
N ARG A 10 14.32 -14.56 -3.19
CA ARG A 10 14.54 -13.11 -3.32
C ARG A 10 13.24 -12.32 -3.10
N ILE A 11 12.16 -12.80 -3.68
CA ILE A 11 10.82 -12.23 -3.52
C ILE A 11 10.39 -12.35 -2.05
N GLU A 12 10.58 -13.51 -1.42
CA GLU A 12 10.30 -13.72 0.01
C GLU A 12 11.17 -12.83 0.91
N SER A 13 12.44 -12.64 0.58
CA SER A 13 13.32 -11.72 1.32
C SER A 13 12.83 -10.28 1.21
N TRP A 14 12.35 -9.85 0.04
CA TRP A 14 11.78 -8.52 -0.14
C TRP A 14 10.47 -8.35 0.63
N TRP A 15 9.55 -9.33 0.57
CA TRP A 15 8.33 -9.30 1.39
C TRP A 15 8.63 -9.23 2.88
N GLY A 16 9.67 -9.94 3.34
CA GLY A 16 10.15 -9.86 4.72
C GLY A 16 10.71 -8.49 5.09
N PHE A 17 11.37 -7.81 4.16
CA PHE A 17 11.83 -6.42 4.33
C PHE A 17 10.64 -5.44 4.39
N LEU A 18 9.75 -5.47 3.39
CA LEU A 18 8.57 -4.61 3.31
C LEU A 18 7.72 -4.69 4.57
N ARG A 19 7.49 -5.92 5.07
CA ARG A 19 6.77 -6.13 6.31
C ARG A 19 7.44 -5.42 7.48
N LYS A 20 8.73 -5.66 7.70
CA LYS A 20 9.45 -5.13 8.86
C LYS A 20 9.60 -3.61 8.84
N GLU A 21 9.83 -3.03 7.67
CA GLU A 21 10.18 -1.61 7.55
C GLU A 21 8.97 -0.70 7.32
N CYS A 22 7.79 -1.24 6.99
CA CYS A 22 6.60 -0.43 6.70
C CYS A 22 5.31 -1.08 7.19
N VAL A 23 4.99 -2.30 6.76
CA VAL A 23 3.62 -2.83 6.90
C VAL A 23 3.29 -3.34 8.30
N GLU A 24 4.27 -3.73 9.13
CA GLU A 24 4.02 -4.34 10.44
C GLU A 24 3.30 -3.40 11.41
N PHE A 25 3.58 -2.10 11.35
CA PHE A 25 2.89 -1.09 12.16
C PHE A 25 1.39 -1.06 11.84
N TRP A 26 1.05 -0.91 10.55
CA TRP A 26 -0.34 -0.86 10.09
C TRP A 26 -1.12 -2.12 10.44
N LEU A 27 -0.51 -3.29 10.28
CA LEU A 27 -1.14 -4.55 10.68
C LEU A 27 -1.43 -4.60 12.18
N SER A 28 -0.47 -4.17 13.01
CA SER A 28 -0.64 -4.13 14.45
C SER A 28 -1.74 -3.15 14.87
N LEU A 29 -1.78 -1.97 14.24
CA LEU A 29 -2.82 -0.96 14.46
C LEU A 29 -4.20 -1.50 14.12
N PHE A 30 -4.40 -2.07 12.93
CA PHE A 30 -5.70 -2.60 12.52
C PHE A 30 -6.13 -3.82 13.35
N ASP A 31 -5.19 -4.68 13.76
CA ASP A 31 -5.48 -5.77 14.69
C ASP A 31 -5.92 -5.23 16.06
N GLN A 32 -5.33 -4.14 16.55
CA GLN A 32 -5.76 -3.49 17.78
C GLN A 32 -7.18 -2.90 17.66
N ILE A 33 -7.47 -2.13 16.61
CA ILE A 33 -8.80 -1.54 16.36
C ILE A 33 -9.87 -2.66 16.36
N LYS A 34 -9.57 -3.79 15.72
CA LYS A 34 -10.46 -4.96 15.71
C LYS A 34 -10.60 -5.60 17.09
N ALA A 35 -9.50 -5.76 17.83
CA ALA A 35 -9.53 -6.36 19.17
C ALA A 35 -10.34 -5.53 20.17
N GLU A 36 -10.36 -4.21 20.00
CA GLU A 36 -11.15 -3.27 20.81
C GLU A 36 -12.64 -3.22 20.42
N GLY A 37 -13.04 -3.89 19.35
CA GLY A 37 -14.43 -3.87 18.84
C GLY A 37 -14.76 -2.63 18.03
N ASN A 38 -13.75 -1.85 17.63
CA ASN A 38 -13.89 -0.64 16.83
C ASN A 38 -13.88 -0.92 15.32
N PHE A 39 -13.86 -2.18 14.91
CA PHE A 39 -13.95 -2.61 13.51
C PHE A 39 -14.76 -3.91 13.38
N ASP A 40 -15.83 -3.88 12.59
CA ASP A 40 -16.69 -5.04 12.32
C ASP A 40 -16.51 -5.64 10.90
N GLY A 41 -15.76 -4.95 10.03
CA GLY A 41 -15.53 -5.37 8.65
C GLY A 41 -16.72 -5.18 7.70
N GLY A 42 -17.74 -4.47 8.16
CA GLY A 42 -18.89 -4.02 7.41
C GLY A 42 -18.55 -2.97 6.36
N TYR A 43 -19.57 -2.54 5.64
CA TYR A 43 -19.43 -1.58 4.55
C TYR A 43 -18.91 -0.23 5.04
N LEU A 44 -19.43 0.29 6.16
CA LEU A 44 -19.00 1.58 6.71
C LEU A 44 -17.53 1.54 7.14
N ASP A 45 -17.15 0.59 8.00
CA ASP A 45 -15.79 0.49 8.54
C ASP A 45 -14.74 0.32 7.43
N LYS A 46 -15.04 -0.44 6.37
CA LYS A 46 -14.14 -0.56 5.20
C LYS A 46 -13.93 0.79 4.50
N ASN A 47 -15.00 1.53 4.26
CA ASN A 47 -14.92 2.83 3.60
C ASN A 47 -14.21 3.87 4.48
N LEU A 48 -14.47 3.88 5.78
CA LEU A 48 -13.80 4.76 6.73
C LEU A 48 -12.30 4.45 6.84
N VAL A 49 -11.91 3.18 6.80
CA VAL A 49 -10.48 2.81 6.78
C VAL A 49 -9.81 3.33 5.51
N LEU A 50 -10.46 3.17 4.34
CA LEU A 50 -9.93 3.69 3.08
C LEU A 50 -9.83 5.23 3.10
N PHE A 51 -10.82 5.91 3.66
CA PHE A 51 -10.84 7.36 3.80
C PHE A 51 -9.72 7.87 4.71
N CYS A 52 -9.55 7.26 5.90
CA CYS A 52 -8.66 7.80 6.93
C CYS A 52 -7.19 7.39 6.73
N PHE A 53 -6.93 6.16 6.25
CA PHE A 53 -5.57 5.59 6.30
C PHE A 53 -4.93 5.37 4.93
N LEU A 54 -5.71 5.19 3.84
CA LEU A 54 -5.13 4.76 2.57
C LEU A 54 -4.09 5.73 2.01
N GLY A 55 -4.34 7.04 2.10
CA GLY A 55 -3.41 8.04 1.61
C GLY A 55 -2.03 7.94 2.28
N MET A 56 -2.02 7.75 3.59
CA MET A 56 -0.80 7.64 4.39
C MET A 56 -0.07 6.33 4.13
N ILE A 57 -0.80 5.22 4.09
CA ILE A 57 -0.23 3.90 3.74
C ILE A 57 0.39 3.97 2.34
N GLN A 58 -0.27 4.62 1.38
CA GLN A 58 0.27 4.76 0.03
C GLN A 58 1.53 5.62 0.02
N ASP A 59 1.56 6.75 0.74
CA ASP A 59 2.77 7.58 0.86
C ASP A 59 3.97 6.80 1.42
N GLU A 60 3.76 5.97 2.44
CA GLU A 60 4.82 5.12 2.98
C GLU A 60 5.28 4.04 2.00
N LEU A 61 4.34 3.39 1.30
CA LEU A 61 4.67 2.38 0.30
C LEU A 61 5.44 2.99 -0.87
N ASP A 62 5.07 4.19 -1.31
CA ASP A 62 5.76 4.93 -2.36
C ASP A 62 7.20 5.26 -1.94
N LEU A 63 7.39 5.70 -0.69
CA LEU A 63 8.72 5.94 -0.12
C LEU A 63 9.57 4.67 -0.05
N VAL A 64 8.99 3.55 0.39
CA VAL A 64 9.69 2.26 0.43
C VAL A 64 10.12 1.83 -0.97
N ALA A 65 9.24 1.99 -1.97
CA ALA A 65 9.57 1.69 -3.36
C ALA A 65 10.71 2.58 -3.86
N GLU A 66 10.67 3.90 -3.61
CA GLU A 66 11.73 4.82 -4.01
C GLU A 66 13.09 4.45 -3.40
N VAL A 67 13.12 4.20 -2.08
CA VAL A 67 14.34 3.82 -1.35
C VAL A 67 14.86 2.48 -1.85
N TRP A 68 13.98 1.49 -2.02
CA TRP A 68 14.36 0.18 -2.52
C TRP A 68 14.83 0.24 -3.97
N ASP A 69 14.20 0.98 -4.85
CA ASP A 69 14.61 1.01 -6.26
C ASP A 69 15.93 1.77 -6.46
N SER A 70 16.28 2.64 -5.53
CA SER A 70 17.50 3.46 -5.56
C SER A 70 18.68 2.86 -4.80
N HIS A 71 18.49 1.79 -4.01
CA HIS A 71 19.58 1.23 -3.21
C HIS A 71 20.67 0.56 -4.06
N VAL A 72 21.88 0.47 -3.53
CA VAL A 72 22.99 -0.22 -4.22
C VAL A 72 23.10 -1.66 -3.74
N ILE A 73 22.82 -2.61 -4.63
CA ILE A 73 23.10 -4.03 -4.41
C ILE A 73 24.61 -4.26 -4.57
N ARG A 74 25.25 -4.74 -3.50
CA ARG A 74 26.70 -4.99 -3.49
C ARG A 74 27.07 -6.22 -4.32
N PRO A 75 28.18 -6.19 -5.07
CA PRO A 75 28.70 -7.37 -5.75
C PRO A 75 28.94 -8.54 -4.79
N SER A 76 28.53 -9.73 -5.21
CA SER A 76 28.75 -10.97 -4.46
C SER A 76 29.85 -11.82 -5.11
N LYS A 77 30.38 -12.83 -4.40
CA LYS A 77 31.31 -13.81 -5.00
C LYS A 77 30.65 -14.64 -6.10
N ASN A 78 29.32 -14.75 -6.09
CA ASN A 78 28.57 -15.41 -7.14
C ASN A 78 28.27 -14.39 -8.24
N LEU A 79 28.94 -14.53 -9.38
CA LEU A 79 28.79 -13.66 -10.55
C LEU A 79 27.40 -13.73 -11.19
N MET A 80 26.61 -14.77 -10.90
CA MET A 80 25.22 -14.90 -11.37
C MET A 80 24.23 -14.07 -10.54
N VAL A 81 24.70 -13.38 -9.49
CA VAL A 81 23.88 -12.49 -8.69
C VAL A 81 24.04 -11.07 -9.22
N PRO A 82 22.97 -10.40 -9.66
CA PRO A 82 23.02 -9.02 -10.11
C PRO A 82 23.54 -8.09 -9.01
N SER A 83 24.26 -7.06 -9.42
CA SER A 83 24.72 -5.97 -8.55
C SER A 83 24.58 -4.65 -9.28
N GLY A 84 24.28 -3.58 -8.55
CA GLY A 84 23.96 -2.29 -9.15
C GLY A 84 22.78 -1.63 -8.44
N ILE A 85 22.22 -0.60 -9.08
CA ILE A 85 21.01 0.10 -8.60
C ILE A 85 19.80 -0.50 -9.32
N PRO A 86 18.81 -1.09 -8.62
CA PRO A 86 17.67 -1.77 -9.24
C PRO A 86 16.99 -0.97 -10.34
N ASN A 87 16.70 0.32 -10.10
CA ASN A 87 16.06 1.16 -11.10
C ASN A 87 16.90 1.33 -12.37
N VAL A 88 18.23 1.47 -12.23
CA VAL A 88 19.14 1.60 -13.39
C VAL A 88 19.28 0.27 -14.11
N MET A 89 19.36 -0.83 -13.37
CA MET A 89 19.41 -2.19 -13.93
C MET A 89 18.16 -2.53 -14.74
N PHE A 90 17.00 -2.10 -14.26
CA PHE A 90 15.72 -2.27 -14.95
C PHE A 90 15.61 -1.35 -16.19
N SER A 91 15.96 -0.07 -16.03
CA SER A 91 15.77 0.94 -17.07
C SER A 91 16.78 0.86 -18.22
N VAL A 92 18.02 0.44 -17.93
CA VAL A 92 19.13 0.38 -18.90
C VAL A 92 19.94 -0.91 -18.67
N PRO A 93 19.36 -2.09 -18.97
CA PRO A 93 20.00 -3.38 -18.70
C PRO A 93 21.33 -3.56 -19.46
N GLU A 94 21.53 -2.84 -20.57
CA GLU A 94 22.74 -2.91 -21.39
C GLU A 94 24.00 -2.45 -20.65
N LEU A 95 23.86 -1.59 -19.63
CA LEU A 95 24.99 -1.18 -18.77
C LEU A 95 25.51 -2.32 -17.89
N TYR A 96 24.75 -3.40 -17.77
CA TYR A 96 25.04 -4.56 -16.94
C TYR A 96 25.22 -5.84 -17.78
N ASP A 97 25.56 -5.70 -19.06
CA ASP A 97 25.69 -6.81 -20.03
C ASP A 97 24.43 -7.71 -20.05
N SER A 98 23.26 -7.09 -19.86
CA SER A 98 21.96 -7.76 -19.84
C SER A 98 21.01 -7.15 -20.87
N GLU A 99 19.82 -7.72 -21.00
CA GLU A 99 18.79 -7.32 -21.94
C GLU A 99 17.44 -7.17 -21.22
N ASN A 100 16.47 -6.60 -21.92
CA ASN A 100 15.14 -6.40 -21.39
C ASN A 100 14.32 -7.69 -21.44
N TYR A 101 13.91 -8.18 -20.28
CA TYR A 101 13.09 -9.40 -20.12
C TYR A 101 11.60 -9.11 -19.87
N MET A 102 11.12 -7.88 -20.08
CA MET A 102 9.71 -7.54 -19.91
C MET A 102 8.84 -8.29 -20.91
N TYR A 103 7.66 -8.70 -20.44
CA TYR A 103 6.63 -9.31 -21.26
C TYR A 103 5.58 -8.24 -21.61
N LEU A 104 5.27 -8.09 -22.90
CA LEU A 104 4.21 -7.18 -23.34
C LEU A 104 2.86 -7.79 -23.00
N ILE A 105 2.09 -7.06 -22.19
CA ILE A 105 0.72 -7.43 -21.83
C ILE A 105 -0.21 -6.93 -22.95
N ASP A 106 -1.26 -7.69 -23.25
CA ASP A 106 -2.28 -7.27 -24.21
C ASP A 106 -3.02 -6.02 -23.70
N GLU A 107 -3.34 -5.09 -24.61
CA GLU A 107 -3.96 -3.82 -24.24
C GLU A 107 -5.36 -4.03 -23.61
N GLU A 108 -6.15 -5.00 -24.08
CA GLU A 108 -7.46 -5.29 -23.50
C GLU A 108 -7.31 -5.84 -22.07
N GLU A 109 -6.33 -6.71 -21.83
CA GLU A 109 -6.00 -7.22 -20.49
C GLU A 109 -5.54 -6.10 -19.56
N PHE A 110 -4.71 -5.18 -20.07
CA PHE A 110 -4.23 -4.03 -19.31
C PHE A 110 -5.37 -3.09 -18.91
N GLN A 111 -6.26 -2.74 -19.86
CA GLN A 111 -7.41 -1.88 -19.60
C GLN A 111 -8.40 -2.51 -18.62
N LEU A 112 -8.61 -3.83 -18.71
CA LEU A 112 -9.43 -4.57 -17.76
C LEU A 112 -8.84 -4.50 -16.34
N CYS A 113 -7.53 -4.69 -16.19
CA CYS A 113 -6.86 -4.55 -14.90
C CYS A 113 -6.95 -3.12 -14.36
N GLN A 114 -6.74 -2.12 -15.21
CA GLN A 114 -6.81 -0.71 -14.84
C GLN A 114 -8.20 -0.32 -14.34
N THR A 115 -9.26 -0.74 -15.05
CA THR A 115 -10.64 -0.39 -14.67
C THR A 115 -11.06 -1.00 -13.31
N ASN A 116 -10.46 -2.13 -12.93
CA ASN A 116 -10.78 -2.83 -11.68
C ASN A 116 -9.84 -2.49 -10.51
N ALA A 117 -8.77 -1.72 -10.77
CA ALA A 117 -7.82 -1.34 -9.73
C ALA A 117 -8.36 -0.15 -8.91
N LEU A 118 -8.11 -0.18 -7.61
CA LEU A 118 -8.33 0.96 -6.73
C LEU A 118 -7.07 1.84 -6.78
N TYR A 119 -7.25 3.10 -7.17
CA TYR A 119 -6.16 4.08 -7.22
C TYR A 119 -6.30 5.11 -6.12
N ARG A 120 -5.15 5.60 -5.64
CA ARG A 120 -5.06 6.73 -4.71
C ARG A 120 -5.74 7.99 -5.25
N ASP A 121 -5.62 8.23 -6.55
CA ASP A 121 -6.17 9.42 -7.23
C ASP A 121 -7.70 9.33 -7.49
N GLY A 122 -8.34 8.23 -7.07
CA GLY A 122 -9.79 8.07 -7.09
C GLY A 122 -10.43 8.27 -5.72
N MET A 123 -11.77 8.30 -5.67
CA MET A 123 -12.51 8.11 -4.42
C MET A 123 -12.30 6.65 -4.00
N ALA A 124 -11.28 6.40 -3.18
CA ALA A 124 -10.94 5.04 -2.78
C ALA A 124 -12.02 4.42 -1.88
N SER A 125 -12.75 5.27 -1.14
CA SER A 125 -14.03 4.93 -0.54
C SER A 125 -15.17 5.21 -1.52
N ASP A 126 -16.31 4.57 -1.29
CA ASP A 126 -17.58 4.92 -1.90
C ASP A 126 -17.84 6.43 -1.87
N GLU A 127 -18.39 6.96 -2.97
CA GLU A 127 -18.63 8.39 -3.18
C GLU A 127 -19.56 9.00 -2.14
N ASP A 128 -20.62 8.28 -1.76
CA ASP A 128 -21.59 8.78 -0.77
C ASP A 128 -20.95 8.84 0.62
N VAL A 129 -20.20 7.80 0.99
CA VAL A 129 -19.48 7.75 2.28
C VAL A 129 -18.39 8.82 2.33
N TYR A 130 -17.64 9.01 1.24
CA TYR A 130 -16.62 10.06 1.13
C TYR A 130 -17.24 11.44 1.33
N ASN A 131 -18.30 11.76 0.59
CA ASN A 131 -18.96 13.05 0.67
C ASN A 131 -19.56 13.31 2.05
N LEU A 132 -20.12 12.27 2.68
CA LEU A 132 -20.59 12.34 4.07
C LEU A 132 -19.44 12.64 5.04
N CYS A 133 -18.29 11.96 4.91
CA CYS A 133 -17.12 12.23 5.75
C CYS A 133 -16.64 13.68 5.60
N ILE A 134 -16.51 14.18 4.37
CA ILE A 134 -16.12 15.57 4.11
C ILE A 134 -17.10 16.56 4.73
N TYR A 135 -18.41 16.29 4.63
CA TYR A 135 -19.43 17.14 5.24
C TYR A 135 -19.30 17.17 6.77
N ILE A 136 -19.19 16.00 7.41
CA ILE A 136 -19.04 15.89 8.88
C ILE A 136 -17.77 16.60 9.34
N MET A 137 -16.67 16.42 8.61
CA MET A 137 -15.41 17.10 8.93
C MET A 137 -15.55 18.62 8.84
N ALA A 138 -16.26 19.14 7.84
CA ALA A 138 -16.52 20.57 7.73
C ALA A 138 -17.41 21.09 8.87
N GLU A 139 -18.44 20.34 9.27
CA GLU A 139 -19.35 20.69 10.36
C GLU A 139 -18.64 20.71 11.72
N GLN A 140 -17.80 19.71 11.98
CA GLN A 140 -17.08 19.54 13.25
C GLN A 140 -15.71 20.22 13.28
N SER A 141 -15.31 20.90 12.19
CA SER A 141 -13.98 21.51 12.03
C SER A 141 -12.82 20.50 12.18
N LEU A 142 -13.03 19.25 11.73
CA LEU A 142 -12.00 18.23 11.64
C LEU A 142 -11.12 18.44 10.40
N HIS A 143 -9.89 17.95 10.44
CA HIS A 143 -8.94 18.00 9.33
C HIS A 143 -8.50 16.61 8.91
N MET A 144 -8.02 16.48 7.67
CA MET A 144 -7.41 15.24 7.22
C MET A 144 -6.16 14.95 8.05
N ALA A 145 -6.10 13.74 8.59
CA ALA A 145 -5.02 13.28 9.45
C ALA A 145 -3.65 13.39 8.79
N LYS A 146 -2.65 13.77 9.60
CA LYS A 146 -1.26 13.91 9.16
C LYS A 146 -0.32 12.85 9.68
N ASP A 147 -0.74 12.13 10.72
CA ASP A 147 -0.03 11.01 11.31
C ASP A 147 -1.01 9.89 11.70
N GLU A 148 -0.45 8.76 12.11
CA GLU A 148 -1.21 7.52 12.28
C GLU A 148 -2.19 7.61 13.45
N TYR A 149 -1.87 8.43 14.46
CA TYR A 149 -2.73 8.66 15.62
C TYR A 149 -3.89 9.60 15.28
N GLU A 150 -3.62 10.70 14.57
CA GLU A 150 -4.68 11.56 14.03
C GLU A 150 -5.63 10.78 13.11
N ALA A 151 -5.11 9.81 12.35
CA ALA A 151 -5.93 8.98 11.45
C ALA A 151 -6.85 8.03 12.23
N LEU A 152 -6.36 7.47 13.33
CA LEU A 152 -7.17 6.67 14.25
C LEU A 152 -8.26 7.50 14.91
N ASP A 153 -7.91 8.68 15.42
CA ASP A 153 -8.87 9.58 16.06
C ASP A 153 -9.96 9.99 15.06
N LEU A 154 -9.57 10.38 13.84
CA LEU A 154 -10.50 10.72 12.77
C LEU A 154 -11.43 9.55 12.41
N TYR A 155 -10.89 8.33 12.32
CA TYR A 155 -11.67 7.12 12.07
C TYR A 155 -12.73 6.89 13.15
N LEU A 156 -12.34 6.98 14.43
CA LEU A 156 -13.25 6.74 15.55
C LEU A 156 -14.35 7.80 15.64
N GLU A 157 -14.00 9.07 15.45
CA GLU A 157 -14.95 10.20 15.46
C GLU A 157 -15.97 10.07 14.32
N LEU A 158 -15.51 9.84 13.08
CA LEU A 158 -16.40 9.66 11.93
C LEU A 158 -17.30 8.44 12.11
N ARG A 159 -16.75 7.32 12.60
CA ARG A 159 -17.50 6.10 12.85
C ARG A 159 -18.59 6.33 13.89
N GLN A 160 -18.28 6.99 15.00
CA GLN A 160 -19.26 7.30 16.04
C GLN A 160 -20.36 8.20 15.50
N HIS A 161 -19.98 9.29 14.83
CA HIS A 161 -20.94 10.28 14.33
C HIS A 161 -21.89 9.71 13.28
N ILE A 162 -21.40 8.90 12.34
CA ILE A 162 -22.24 8.27 11.31
C ILE A 162 -23.20 7.25 11.94
N ASN A 163 -22.73 6.47 12.91
CA ASN A 163 -23.59 5.52 13.62
C ASN A 163 -24.67 6.21 14.49
N ASP A 164 -24.43 7.43 14.96
CA ASP A 164 -25.43 8.20 15.72
C ASP A 164 -26.52 8.81 14.82
N ILE A 165 -26.26 8.95 13.52
CA ILE A 165 -27.20 9.50 12.53
C ILE A 165 -28.08 8.40 11.88
N LEU A 166 -27.62 7.14 11.88
CA LEU A 166 -28.32 5.98 11.31
C LEU A 166 -29.29 5.32 12.30
#